data_AF-A0A6C0GWA1-F1
#
_entry.id   AF-A0A6C0GWA1-F1
#
_cell.length_a   1.000
_cell.length_b   1.000
_cell.length_c   1.000
_cell.angle_alpha   90.00
_cell.angle_beta   90.00
_cell.angle_gamma   90.00
#
_symmetry.space_group_name_H-M   'P 1'
#
loop_
_entity.id
_entity.type
_entity.pdbx_description
1 polymer ?
#
loop_
_entity_poly.entity_id
_entity_poly.type
_entity_poly.pdbx_seq_one_letter_code
_entity_poly.pdbx_strand_id
1 'polypeptide(L)'
;MTRNVFLLLFMYLFFSCSQKQSQEAKNQYCANQIDLVSASDSLPLIPIQVSTSYDSVLIILEKIENENNIKECSRLLYFGIPFKLNNDSINLRVHISRECHRTELSSSHTPSIKILLNVRGNRLVEEEPTNDDQFIKEILQKHYFNNGVDPRLPDNPKDTFIRLQWDAEVHSDNLQQTIKAIIEGYFLVTEQFSSRVFNKKICNLTEQEKLSSKKEFPLHLELSFDHSHIIPPVLHPFDSSEAEMINIDSTEAEIEN
;
A
#
# COMPACT_ATOMS: atom_id res chain seq x y z
N MET A 1 -21.02 -56.29 36.75
CA MET A 1 -19.79 -55.58 36.30
C MET A 1 -19.79 -55.17 34.83
N THR A 2 -20.79 -55.53 34.02
CA THR A 2 -20.78 -55.30 32.54
C THR A 2 -21.42 -53.99 32.09
N ARG A 3 -22.15 -53.27 32.96
CA ARG A 3 -22.94 -52.07 32.58
C ARG A 3 -22.11 -50.78 32.52
N ASN A 4 -20.95 -50.74 33.18
CA ASN A 4 -20.07 -49.55 33.18
C ASN A 4 -19.06 -49.52 32.02
N VAL A 5 -18.85 -50.65 31.33
CA VAL A 5 -17.92 -50.73 30.19
C VAL A 5 -18.52 -50.08 28.93
N PHE A 6 -19.85 -50.12 28.79
CA PHE A 6 -20.53 -49.60 27.59
C PHE A 6 -20.55 -48.05 27.53
N LEU A 7 -20.56 -47.37 28.68
CA LEU A 7 -20.54 -45.89 28.75
C LEU A 7 -19.17 -45.30 28.40
N LEU A 8 -18.09 -46.00 28.75
CA LEU A 8 -16.73 -45.56 28.42
C LEU A 8 -16.42 -45.70 26.91
N LEU A 9 -16.99 -46.71 26.24
CA LEU A 9 -16.81 -46.91 24.80
C LEU A 9 -17.53 -45.84 23.97
N PHE A 10 -18.67 -45.33 24.46
CA PHE A 10 -19.43 -44.29 23.78
C PHE A 10 -18.78 -42.89 23.91
N MET A 11 -18.16 -42.58 25.05
CA MET A 11 -17.38 -41.34 25.25
C MET A 11 -16.14 -41.27 24.34
N TYR A 12 -15.48 -42.40 24.05
CA TYR A 12 -14.31 -42.43 23.16
C TYR A 12 -14.65 -42.17 21.67
N LEU A 13 -15.89 -42.45 21.25
CA LEU A 13 -16.32 -42.20 19.87
C LEU A 13 -16.65 -40.73 19.61
N PHE A 14 -16.98 -39.94 20.64
CA PHE A 14 -17.19 -38.49 20.47
C PHE A 14 -15.91 -37.66 20.51
N PHE A 15 -14.81 -38.17 21.07
CA PHE A 15 -13.52 -37.49 21.04
C PHE A 15 -12.76 -37.62 19.70
N SER A 16 -13.11 -38.60 18.86
CA SER A 16 -12.42 -38.83 17.57
C SER A 16 -12.89 -37.94 16.40
N CYS A 17 -13.87 -37.06 16.61
CA CYS A 17 -14.37 -36.16 15.55
C CYS A 17 -13.84 -34.71 15.62
N SER A 18 -12.94 -34.36 16.55
CA SER A 18 -12.58 -32.95 16.78
C SER A 18 -11.24 -32.47 16.22
N GLN A 19 -10.53 -33.25 15.40
CA GLN A 19 -9.18 -32.84 14.98
C GLN A 19 -8.78 -33.23 13.55
N LYS A 20 -9.67 -32.98 12.60
CA LYS A 20 -9.26 -32.67 11.22
C LYS A 20 -9.59 -31.22 10.91
N GLN A 21 -8.97 -30.30 11.65
CA GLN A 21 -8.71 -28.97 11.10
C GLN A 21 -7.65 -29.17 10.02
N SER A 22 -8.16 -29.26 8.80
CA SER A 22 -7.44 -29.12 7.55
C SER A 22 -6.23 -28.20 7.72
N GLN A 23 -5.03 -28.74 7.50
CA GLN A 23 -3.88 -27.94 7.05
C GLN A 23 -4.12 -27.50 5.60
N GLU A 24 -5.29 -26.91 5.32
CA GLU A 24 -5.39 -25.91 4.27
C GLU A 24 -4.40 -24.84 4.70
N ALA A 25 -3.39 -24.60 3.87
CA ALA A 25 -2.52 -23.45 4.02
C ALA A 25 -3.45 -22.25 4.19
N LYS A 26 -3.62 -21.77 5.43
CA LYS A 26 -4.51 -20.66 5.73
C LYS A 26 -4.03 -19.53 4.83
N ASN A 27 -4.85 -19.18 3.85
CA ASN A 27 -4.63 -17.96 3.08
C ASN A 27 -4.39 -16.85 4.09
N GLN A 28 -3.22 -16.19 3.97
CA GLN A 28 -2.78 -15.18 4.95
C GLN A 28 -3.79 -14.02 5.01
N TYR A 29 -4.53 -13.81 3.93
CA TYR A 29 -5.53 -12.76 3.80
C TYR A 29 -6.94 -13.35 3.65
N CYS A 30 -7.91 -12.71 4.28
CA CYS A 30 -9.32 -13.07 4.15
C CYS A 30 -9.96 -12.39 2.93
N ALA A 31 -11.13 -12.89 2.49
CA ALA A 31 -11.84 -12.37 1.32
C ALA A 31 -12.07 -10.84 1.37
N ASN A 32 -12.45 -10.30 2.54
CA ASN A 32 -12.65 -8.86 2.68
C ASN A 32 -11.36 -8.04 2.45
N GLN A 33 -10.20 -8.53 2.87
CA GLN A 33 -8.92 -7.86 2.60
C GLN A 33 -8.63 -7.86 1.10
N ILE A 34 -8.83 -8.99 0.44
CA ILE A 34 -8.65 -9.11 -1.02
C ILE A 34 -9.58 -8.15 -1.76
N ASP A 35 -10.86 -8.08 -1.40
CA ASP A 35 -11.86 -7.22 -2.04
C ASP A 35 -11.58 -5.72 -1.87
N LEU A 36 -10.95 -5.33 -0.76
CA LEU A 36 -10.61 -3.93 -0.50
C LEU A 36 -9.59 -3.39 -1.52
N VAL A 37 -8.64 -4.22 -1.96
CA VAL A 37 -7.58 -3.83 -2.90
C VAL A 37 -7.82 -4.28 -4.34
N SER A 38 -8.76 -5.22 -4.54
CA SER A 38 -9.07 -5.72 -5.88
C SER A 38 -9.80 -4.70 -6.74
N ALA A 39 -9.45 -4.74 -8.03
CA ALA A 39 -10.13 -4.07 -9.12
C ALA A 39 -11.54 -4.68 -9.30
N SER A 40 -12.48 -3.85 -9.73
CA SER A 40 -13.77 -4.34 -10.21
C SER A 40 -13.55 -5.12 -11.52
N ASP A 41 -14.35 -6.15 -11.76
CA ASP A 41 -14.35 -6.91 -13.02
C ASP A 41 -14.67 -6.04 -14.25
N SER A 42 -15.24 -4.86 -14.03
CA SER A 42 -15.49 -3.86 -15.07
C SER A 42 -14.25 -3.08 -15.50
N LEU A 43 -13.14 -3.17 -14.76
CA LEU A 43 -11.91 -2.47 -15.09
C LEU A 43 -11.05 -3.28 -16.07
N PRO A 44 -10.39 -2.63 -17.03
CA PRO A 44 -9.47 -3.30 -17.93
C PRO A 44 -8.31 -3.92 -17.15
N LEU A 45 -7.87 -5.11 -17.55
CA LEU A 45 -6.70 -5.76 -16.97
C LEU A 45 -5.49 -5.48 -17.84
N ILE A 46 -4.46 -4.87 -17.26
CA ILE A 46 -3.21 -4.52 -17.94
C ILE A 46 -2.07 -5.25 -17.24
N PRO A 47 -1.45 -6.26 -17.87
CA PRO A 47 -0.28 -6.89 -17.30
C PRO A 47 0.89 -5.90 -17.33
N ILE A 48 1.41 -5.55 -16.16
CA ILE A 48 2.60 -4.72 -16.04
C ILE A 48 3.81 -5.62 -15.80
N GLN A 49 4.81 -5.46 -16.65
CA GLN A 49 6.15 -5.98 -16.44
C GLN A 49 7.04 -4.83 -16.00
N VAL A 50 8.15 -5.15 -15.33
CA VAL A 50 9.14 -4.13 -14.92
C VAL A 50 9.61 -3.31 -16.12
N SER A 51 9.84 -3.98 -17.25
CA SER A 51 10.29 -3.38 -18.51
C SER A 51 9.16 -2.71 -19.32
N THR A 52 7.93 -2.69 -18.82
CA THR A 52 6.83 -2.04 -19.52
C THR A 52 7.08 -0.53 -19.56
N SER A 53 7.26 0.01 -20.77
CA SER A 53 7.43 1.45 -20.95
C SER A 53 6.11 2.20 -20.69
N TYR A 54 6.24 3.44 -20.22
CA TYR A 54 5.10 4.36 -20.07
C TYR A 54 4.27 4.46 -21.35
N ASP A 55 4.92 4.61 -22.50
CA ASP A 55 4.26 4.72 -23.81
C ASP A 55 3.40 3.50 -24.11
N SER A 56 3.85 2.30 -23.74
CA SER A 56 3.09 1.07 -23.93
C SER A 56 1.81 1.07 -23.09
N VAL A 57 1.90 1.52 -21.84
CA VAL A 57 0.73 1.67 -20.95
C VAL A 57 -0.21 2.75 -21.46
N LEU A 58 0.32 3.89 -21.90
CA LEU A 58 -0.47 4.97 -22.46
C LEU A 58 -1.21 4.55 -23.72
N ILE A 59 -0.56 3.84 -24.66
CA ILE A 59 -1.23 3.37 -25.88
C ILE A 59 -2.42 2.45 -25.53
N ILE A 60 -2.24 1.56 -24.55
CA ILE A 60 -3.32 0.67 -24.07
C ILE A 60 -4.45 1.50 -23.48
N LEU A 61 -4.13 2.49 -22.64
CA LEU A 61 -5.12 3.32 -21.97
C LEU A 61 -5.84 4.26 -22.95
N GLU A 62 -5.14 4.87 -23.90
CA GLU A 62 -5.75 5.70 -24.94
C GLU A 62 -6.71 4.89 -25.81
N LYS A 63 -6.37 3.64 -26.12
CA LYS A 63 -7.29 2.73 -26.82
C LYS A 63 -8.56 2.51 -25.99
N ILE A 64 -8.43 2.25 -24.70
CA ILE A 64 -9.57 2.05 -23.79
C ILE A 64 -10.42 3.32 -23.68
N GLU A 65 -9.80 4.49 -23.54
CA GLU A 65 -10.51 5.77 -23.47
C GLU A 65 -11.31 6.03 -24.75
N ASN A 66 -10.70 5.81 -25.91
CA ASN A 66 -11.33 5.96 -27.21
C ASN A 66 -12.53 5.01 -27.38
N GLU A 67 -12.39 3.74 -26.97
CA GLU A 67 -13.47 2.76 -27.00
C GLU A 67 -14.64 3.16 -26.08
N ASN A 68 -14.35 3.83 -24.97
CA ASN A 68 -15.35 4.25 -23.98
C ASN A 68 -15.84 5.71 -24.16
N ASN A 69 -15.43 6.41 -25.22
CA ASN A 69 -15.72 7.83 -25.47
C ASN A 69 -15.35 8.75 -24.28
N ILE A 70 -14.28 8.43 -23.55
CA ILE A 70 -13.78 9.24 -22.44
C ILE A 70 -12.89 10.34 -23.04
N LYS A 71 -13.40 11.58 -23.09
CA LYS A 71 -12.68 12.75 -23.66
C LYS A 71 -12.13 13.72 -22.61
N GLU A 72 -12.31 13.41 -21.32
CA GLU A 72 -11.96 14.35 -20.25
C GLU A 72 -10.51 14.22 -19.81
N CYS A 73 -9.79 15.30 -20.10
CA CYS A 73 -8.38 15.47 -19.86
C CYS A 73 -8.13 16.01 -18.45
N SER A 74 -8.39 15.17 -17.43
CA SER A 74 -8.09 15.42 -16.00
C SER A 74 -8.72 14.32 -15.14
N ARG A 75 -8.47 13.05 -15.49
CA ARG A 75 -9.05 11.90 -14.79
C ARG A 75 -7.98 10.89 -14.41
N LEU A 76 -8.15 10.34 -13.22
CA LEU A 76 -7.42 9.16 -12.78
C LEU A 76 -7.93 7.98 -13.60
N LEU A 77 -7.03 7.33 -14.33
CA LEU A 77 -7.37 6.17 -15.16
C LEU A 77 -7.14 4.91 -14.35
N TYR A 78 -8.23 4.33 -13.85
CA TYR A 78 -8.18 3.11 -13.05
C TYR A 78 -8.16 1.87 -13.93
N PHE A 79 -7.34 0.90 -13.54
CA PHE A 79 -7.26 -0.42 -14.17
C PHE A 79 -6.81 -1.47 -13.16
N GLY A 80 -6.94 -2.74 -13.53
CA GLY A 80 -6.46 -3.86 -12.74
C GLY A 80 -5.10 -4.36 -13.25
N ILE A 81 -4.20 -4.73 -12.35
CA ILE A 81 -2.95 -5.42 -12.69
C ILE A 81 -2.96 -6.80 -12.04
N PRO A 82 -2.61 -7.88 -12.77
CA PRO A 82 -2.42 -9.18 -12.15
C PRO A 82 -1.30 -9.10 -11.11
N PHE A 83 -1.62 -9.43 -9.87
CA PHE A 83 -0.69 -9.36 -8.75
C PHE A 83 -0.81 -10.61 -7.87
N LYS A 84 0.33 -11.14 -7.43
CA LYS A 84 0.36 -12.31 -6.56
C LYS A 84 0.59 -11.88 -5.12
N LEU A 85 -0.47 -11.95 -4.32
CA LEU A 85 -0.44 -11.63 -2.90
C LEU A 85 -0.29 -12.95 -2.12
N ASN A 86 0.96 -13.35 -1.86
CA ASN A 86 1.33 -14.68 -1.36
C ASN A 86 0.89 -15.82 -2.30
N ASN A 87 -0.12 -16.61 -1.92
CA ASN A 87 -0.64 -17.70 -2.73
C ASN A 87 -1.86 -17.30 -3.56
N ASP A 88 -2.44 -16.13 -3.28
CA ASP A 88 -3.64 -15.65 -3.94
C ASP A 88 -3.28 -14.75 -5.13
N SER A 89 -3.87 -15.03 -6.29
CA SER A 89 -3.80 -14.16 -7.46
C SER A 89 -4.97 -13.19 -7.43
N ILE A 90 -4.67 -11.90 -7.47
CA ILE A 90 -5.67 -10.83 -7.47
C ILE A 90 -5.46 -9.92 -8.67
N ASN A 91 -6.49 -9.19 -9.05
CA ASN A 91 -6.36 -8.05 -9.94
C ASN A 91 -6.26 -6.81 -9.08
N LEU A 92 -5.05 -6.36 -8.78
CA LEU A 92 -4.82 -5.18 -7.93
C LEU A 92 -5.32 -3.92 -8.64
N ARG A 93 -6.16 -3.13 -7.97
CA ARG A 93 -6.62 -1.85 -8.51
C ARG A 93 -5.51 -0.82 -8.39
N VAL A 94 -5.15 -0.22 -9.52
CA VAL A 94 -4.18 0.88 -9.61
C VAL A 94 -4.74 1.99 -10.50
N HIS A 95 -4.02 3.09 -10.59
CA HIS A 95 -4.31 4.12 -11.57
C HIS A 95 -3.03 4.79 -12.09
N ILE A 96 -3.18 5.57 -13.15
CA ILE A 96 -2.20 6.60 -13.54
C ILE A 96 -2.88 7.96 -13.56
N SER A 97 -2.10 9.01 -13.33
CA SER A 97 -2.52 10.38 -13.60
C SER A 97 -2.12 10.77 -15.03
N ARG A 98 -3.08 11.28 -15.81
CA ARG A 98 -2.78 11.92 -17.09
C ARG A 98 -2.71 13.43 -16.88
N GLU A 99 -1.50 13.96 -16.90
CA GLU A 99 -1.32 15.41 -17.01
C GLU A 99 -1.64 15.83 -18.43
N CYS A 100 -2.65 16.68 -18.58
CA CYS A 100 -2.92 17.30 -19.85
C CYS A 100 -2.11 18.59 -19.93
N HIS A 101 -1.47 18.84 -21.07
CA HIS A 101 -0.84 20.12 -21.40
C HIS A 101 -1.91 21.22 -21.39
N ARG A 102 -2.25 21.74 -20.21
CA ARG A 102 -3.00 22.97 -20.04
C ARG A 102 -2.03 24.08 -19.68
N THR A 103 -2.15 25.16 -20.43
CA THR A 103 -1.34 26.37 -20.44
C THR A 103 -1.53 27.28 -19.21
N GLU A 104 -2.02 26.76 -18.09
CA GLU A 104 -2.32 27.57 -16.90
C GLU A 104 -1.69 26.97 -15.66
N LEU A 105 -0.96 27.83 -14.94
CA LEU A 105 -0.20 27.59 -13.70
C LEU A 105 -1.07 27.11 -12.52
N SER A 106 -1.80 26.02 -12.66
CA SER A 106 -2.36 25.32 -11.50
C SER A 106 -1.34 24.32 -10.99
N SER A 107 -0.40 24.80 -10.19
CA SER A 107 0.52 23.96 -9.41
C SER A 107 -0.22 23.33 -8.23
N SER A 108 -1.33 22.64 -8.48
CA SER A 108 -2.01 21.87 -7.44
C SER A 108 -1.16 20.65 -7.12
N HIS A 109 -0.23 20.82 -6.18
CA HIS A 109 0.46 19.70 -5.56
C HIS A 109 -0.56 18.93 -4.74
N THR A 110 -1.09 17.84 -5.30
CA THR A 110 -1.81 16.87 -4.48
C THR A 110 -0.79 16.17 -3.60
N PRO A 111 -0.87 16.30 -2.26
CA PRO A 111 0.06 15.61 -1.37
C PRO A 111 -0.03 14.11 -1.60
N SER A 112 1.11 13.47 -1.87
CA SER A 112 1.18 12.06 -2.24
C SER A 112 2.39 11.39 -1.60
N ILE A 113 2.21 10.17 -1.08
CA ILE A 113 3.29 9.33 -0.61
C ILE A 113 4.15 8.90 -1.78
N LYS A 114 5.32 9.52 -1.94
CA LYS A 114 6.25 9.20 -3.03
C LYS A 114 7.16 8.05 -2.63
N ILE A 115 7.09 6.96 -3.37
CA ILE A 115 7.93 5.76 -3.22
C ILE A 115 8.70 5.55 -4.50
N LEU A 116 10.02 5.68 -4.43
CA LEU A 116 10.95 5.44 -5.54
C LEU A 116 11.72 4.15 -5.30
N LEU A 117 11.93 3.35 -6.34
CA LEU A 117 12.67 2.09 -6.28
C LEU A 117 13.73 2.05 -7.38
N ASN A 118 15.01 1.86 -7.04
CA ASN A 118 16.07 1.74 -8.05
C ASN A 118 16.35 0.31 -8.52
N VAL A 119 17.23 0.21 -9.51
CA VAL A 119 17.82 -1.04 -10.02
C VAL A 119 18.42 -1.95 -8.95
N ARG A 120 18.88 -1.41 -7.82
CA ARG A 120 19.44 -2.20 -6.70
C ARG A 120 18.37 -2.69 -5.72
N GLY A 121 17.11 -2.31 -5.89
CA GLY A 121 16.03 -2.60 -4.95
C GLY A 121 15.98 -1.69 -3.73
N ASN A 122 16.82 -0.64 -3.67
CA ASN A 122 16.75 0.35 -2.59
C ASN A 122 15.56 1.27 -2.78
N ARG A 123 14.90 1.62 -1.69
CA ARG A 123 13.72 2.49 -1.71
C ARG A 123 14.04 3.88 -1.16
N LEU A 124 13.36 4.88 -1.72
CA LEU A 124 13.25 6.23 -1.18
C LEU A 124 11.77 6.48 -0.92
N VAL A 125 11.38 6.70 0.33
CA VAL A 125 9.98 6.91 0.75
C VAL A 125 9.92 8.30 1.39
N GLU A 126 9.16 9.23 0.79
CA GLU A 126 9.09 10.63 1.26
C GLU A 126 10.48 11.26 1.47
N GLU A 127 11.37 11.10 0.48
CA GLU A 127 12.76 11.58 0.51
C GLU A 127 13.68 10.88 1.52
N GLU A 128 13.18 9.90 2.29
CA GLU A 128 13.96 9.12 3.23
C GLU A 128 14.35 7.75 2.66
N PRO A 129 15.66 7.43 2.57
CA PRO A 129 16.09 6.15 2.03
C PRO A 129 15.86 5.04 3.04
N THR A 130 15.21 3.96 2.61
CA THR A 130 14.86 2.85 3.49
C THR A 130 14.83 1.52 2.73
N ASN A 131 15.08 0.44 3.45
CA ASN A 131 14.78 -0.92 2.99
C ASN A 131 13.90 -1.65 4.01
N ASP A 132 13.22 -0.92 4.88
CA ASP A 132 12.32 -1.46 5.87
C ASP A 132 10.86 -1.35 5.40
N ASP A 133 10.20 -2.51 5.27
CA ASP A 133 8.77 -2.59 4.92
C ASP A 133 7.90 -1.95 6.01
N GLN A 134 8.36 -1.95 7.26
CA GLN A 134 7.63 -1.36 8.39
C GLN A 134 7.56 0.16 8.26
N PHE A 135 8.60 0.81 7.76
CA PHE A 135 8.62 2.26 7.54
C PHE A 135 7.52 2.70 6.56
N ILE A 136 7.32 1.96 5.46
CA ILE A 136 6.24 2.24 4.49
C ILE A 136 4.87 2.19 5.20
N LYS A 137 4.65 1.17 6.04
CA LYS A 137 3.38 0.98 6.75
C LYS A 137 3.08 2.15 7.71
N GLU A 138 4.11 2.63 8.41
CA GLU A 138 4.00 3.76 9.34
C GLU A 138 3.70 5.07 8.62
N ILE A 139 4.38 5.33 7.49
CA ILE A 139 4.10 6.50 6.65
C ILE A 139 2.65 6.46 6.13
N LEU A 140 2.17 5.31 5.66
CA LEU A 140 0.77 5.18 5.25
C LEU A 140 -0.19 5.52 6.38
N GLN A 141 0.01 4.95 7.58
CA GLN A 141 -0.84 5.27 8.73
C GLN A 141 -0.81 6.76 9.09
N LYS A 142 0.37 7.38 9.05
CA LYS A 142 0.54 8.82 9.32
C LYS A 142 -0.28 9.67 8.36
N HIS A 143 -0.24 9.39 7.05
CA HIS A 143 -0.99 10.16 6.05
C HIS A 143 -2.51 9.94 6.18
N TYR A 144 -2.96 8.68 6.26
CA TYR A 144 -4.39 8.38 6.34
C TYR A 144 -5.04 8.88 7.63
N PHE A 145 -4.30 9.00 8.74
CA PHE A 145 -4.84 9.48 10.02
C PHE A 145 -4.44 10.92 10.36
N ASN A 146 -3.86 11.68 9.43
CA ASN A 146 -3.44 13.06 9.65
C ASN A 146 -4.61 13.97 10.09
N ASN A 147 -5.76 13.90 9.40
CA ASN A 147 -6.97 14.68 9.70
C ASN A 147 -6.70 16.20 9.88
N GLY A 148 -5.78 16.77 9.08
CA GLY A 148 -5.44 18.19 9.09
C GLY A 148 -4.50 18.63 10.24
N VAL A 149 -3.86 17.70 10.94
CA VAL A 149 -2.90 18.02 12.02
C VAL A 149 -1.58 18.58 11.46
N ASP A 150 -1.00 17.90 10.48
CA ASP A 150 0.18 18.36 9.75
C ASP A 150 -0.26 18.94 8.39
N PRO A 151 -0.02 20.25 8.13
CA PRO A 151 -0.41 20.90 6.89
C PRO A 151 0.40 20.44 5.67
N ARG A 152 1.44 19.64 5.87
CA ARG A 152 2.22 19.03 4.77
C ARG A 152 1.61 17.72 4.28
N LEU A 153 0.62 17.19 5.00
CA LEU A 153 -0.02 15.91 4.73
C LEU A 153 -1.48 16.10 4.29
N PRO A 154 -2.13 15.09 3.71
CA PRO A 154 -3.54 15.18 3.33
C PRO A 154 -4.45 15.51 4.53
N ASP A 155 -5.40 16.42 4.33
CA ASP A 155 -6.41 16.76 5.34
C ASP A 155 -7.44 15.63 5.51
N ASN A 156 -7.71 14.88 4.44
CA ASN A 156 -8.67 13.78 4.41
C ASN A 156 -8.01 12.46 3.95
N PRO A 157 -8.38 11.31 4.55
CA PRO A 157 -8.02 9.98 4.05
C PRO A 157 -8.25 9.79 2.53
N LYS A 158 -9.31 10.40 1.98
CA LYS A 158 -9.69 10.31 0.55
C LYS A 158 -8.72 11.03 -0.38
N ASP A 159 -7.96 11.97 0.17
CA ASP A 159 -6.97 12.74 -0.58
C ASP A 159 -5.56 12.15 -0.42
N THR A 160 -5.44 10.95 0.16
CA THR A 160 -4.16 10.24 0.28
C THR A 160 -3.86 9.44 -0.99
N PHE A 161 -2.87 9.90 -1.74
CA PHE A 161 -2.34 9.21 -2.92
C PHE A 161 -1.01 8.54 -2.58
N ILE A 162 -0.75 7.37 -3.18
CA ILE A 162 0.54 6.68 -3.09
C ILE A 162 1.09 6.59 -4.50
N ARG A 163 2.20 7.26 -4.76
CA ARG A 163 2.88 7.24 -6.06
C ARG A 163 4.08 6.30 -6.00
N LEU A 164 3.98 5.19 -6.73
CA LEU A 164 5.07 4.24 -6.89
C LEU A 164 5.75 4.45 -8.25
N GLN A 165 7.06 4.67 -8.22
CA GLN A 165 7.90 4.88 -9.39
C GLN A 165 9.13 3.98 -9.27
N TRP A 166 9.57 3.38 -10.37
CA TRP A 166 10.70 2.46 -10.35
C TRP A 166 11.57 2.56 -11.60
N ASP A 167 12.84 2.19 -11.46
CA ASP A 167 13.77 2.06 -12.58
C ASP A 167 13.39 0.86 -13.48
N ALA A 168 13.53 1.01 -14.79
CA ALA A 168 13.18 -0.01 -15.78
C ALA A 168 13.90 -1.36 -15.61
N GLU A 169 15.03 -1.39 -14.90
CA GLU A 169 15.85 -2.58 -14.65
C GLU A 169 15.68 -3.16 -13.24
N VAL A 170 14.72 -2.68 -12.44
CA VAL A 170 14.53 -3.24 -11.09
C VAL A 170 14.10 -4.70 -11.14
N HIS A 171 14.62 -5.52 -10.24
CA HIS A 171 14.17 -6.91 -10.13
C HIS A 171 12.67 -6.97 -9.76
N SER A 172 11.91 -7.86 -10.41
CA SER A 172 10.45 -7.99 -10.19
C SER A 172 10.09 -8.23 -8.73
N ASP A 173 10.93 -8.96 -8.01
CA ASP A 173 10.69 -9.31 -6.61
C ASP A 173 10.73 -8.09 -5.69
N ASN A 174 11.60 -7.12 -5.96
CA ASN A 174 11.69 -5.88 -5.18
C ASN A 174 10.44 -5.01 -5.41
N LEU A 175 9.96 -4.95 -6.66
CA LEU A 175 8.71 -4.26 -6.99
C LEU A 175 7.51 -4.95 -6.32
N GLN A 176 7.44 -6.28 -6.38
CA GLN A 176 6.38 -7.05 -5.72
C GLN A 176 6.40 -6.87 -4.20
N GLN A 177 7.58 -6.90 -3.59
CA GLN A 177 7.72 -6.67 -2.15
C GLN A 177 7.28 -5.26 -1.77
N THR A 178 7.64 -4.24 -2.55
CA THR A 178 7.22 -2.86 -2.30
C THR A 178 5.71 -2.70 -2.39
N ILE A 179 5.07 -3.23 -3.45
CA ILE A 179 3.61 -3.22 -3.60
C ILE A 179 2.94 -3.98 -2.45
N LYS A 180 3.50 -5.12 -2.03
CA LYS A 180 3.00 -5.89 -0.89
C LYS A 180 3.08 -5.08 0.42
N ALA A 181 4.17 -4.36 0.67
CA ALA A 181 4.32 -3.51 1.86
C ALA A 181 3.27 -2.39 1.88
N ILE A 182 2.98 -1.77 0.72
CA ILE A 182 1.91 -0.78 0.56
C ILE A 182 0.54 -1.40 0.90
N ILE A 183 0.21 -2.57 0.34
CA ILE A 183 -1.05 -3.28 0.60
C ILE A 183 -1.19 -3.62 2.09
N GLU A 184 -0.14 -4.16 2.71
CA GLU A 184 -0.14 -4.50 4.12
C GLU A 184 -0.30 -3.26 5.01
N GLY A 185 0.35 -2.14 4.68
CA GLY A 185 0.15 -0.87 5.37
C GLY A 185 -1.29 -0.36 5.28
N TYR A 186 -1.89 -0.47 4.10
CA TYR A 186 -3.30 -0.14 3.89
C TYR A 186 -4.26 -1.06 4.67
N PHE A 187 -3.93 -2.35 4.83
CA PHE A 187 -4.68 -3.24 5.71
C PHE A 187 -4.59 -2.82 7.19
N LEU A 188 -3.44 -2.31 7.65
CA LEU A 188 -3.34 -1.78 9.02
C LEU A 188 -4.22 -0.54 9.22
N VAL A 189 -4.25 0.36 8.23
CA VAL A 189 -5.14 1.54 8.24
C VAL A 189 -6.60 1.14 8.31
N THR A 190 -7.04 0.23 7.43
CA THR A 190 -8.43 -0.19 7.36
C THR A 190 -8.86 -1.02 8.57
N GLU A 191 -7.98 -1.83 9.16
CA GLU A 191 -8.24 -2.59 10.39
C GLU A 191 -8.42 -1.66 11.59
N GLN A 192 -7.60 -0.61 11.68
CA GLN A 192 -7.72 0.41 12.71
C GLN A 192 -9.05 1.18 12.58
N PHE A 193 -9.43 1.56 11.36
CA PHE A 193 -10.72 2.20 11.09
C PHE A 193 -11.89 1.27 11.46
N SER A 194 -11.87 0.03 10.98
CA SER A 194 -12.96 -0.92 11.18
C SER A 194 -13.17 -1.26 12.65
N SER A 195 -12.07 -1.40 13.40
CA SER A 195 -12.10 -1.64 14.84
C SER A 195 -12.71 -0.46 15.60
N ARG A 196 -12.44 0.78 15.18
CA ARG A 196 -12.98 1.99 15.84
C ARG A 196 -14.44 2.24 15.51
N VAL A 197 -14.82 2.08 14.25
CA VAL A 197 -16.16 2.48 13.77
C VAL A 197 -17.18 1.35 13.88
N PHE A 198 -16.78 0.11 13.60
CA PHE A 198 -17.69 -1.05 13.58
C PHE A 198 -17.45 -2.04 14.72
N ASN A 199 -16.40 -1.83 15.53
CA ASN A 199 -15.95 -2.77 16.57
C ASN A 199 -15.70 -4.19 16.01
N LYS A 200 -15.13 -4.25 14.80
CA LYS A 200 -14.87 -5.49 14.04
C LYS A 200 -13.52 -5.43 13.34
N LYS A 201 -12.91 -6.61 13.18
CA LYS A 201 -11.78 -6.83 12.27
C LYS A 201 -12.24 -6.80 10.81
N ILE A 202 -11.35 -6.49 9.85
CA ILE A 202 -11.67 -6.45 8.41
C ILE A 202 -12.37 -7.73 7.95
N CYS A 203 -11.86 -8.89 8.40
CA CYS A 203 -12.38 -10.19 7.98
C CYS A 203 -13.82 -10.48 8.43
N ASN A 204 -14.36 -9.70 9.37
CA ASN A 204 -15.70 -9.88 9.92
C ASN A 204 -16.67 -8.77 9.48
N LEU A 205 -16.24 -7.89 8.57
CA LEU A 205 -17.11 -6.85 8.03
C LEU A 205 -18.18 -7.42 7.12
N THR A 206 -19.37 -6.85 7.21
CA THR A 206 -20.44 -7.04 6.22
C THR A 206 -20.11 -6.29 4.93
N GLU A 207 -20.80 -6.61 3.84
CA GLU A 207 -20.63 -5.92 2.55
C GLU A 207 -20.81 -4.40 2.66
N GLN A 208 -21.81 -3.94 3.42
CA GLN A 208 -22.06 -2.51 3.59
C GLN A 208 -20.93 -1.81 4.38
N GLU A 209 -20.41 -2.44 5.44
CA GLU A 209 -19.29 -1.92 6.22
C GLU A 209 -17.99 -1.90 5.42
N LYS A 210 -17.76 -2.93 4.59
CA LYS A 210 -16.63 -3.02 3.66
C LYS A 210 -16.69 -1.90 2.61
N LEU A 211 -17.86 -1.68 1.99
CA LEU A 211 -18.08 -0.58 1.05
C LEU A 211 -17.88 0.79 1.71
N SER A 212 -18.36 0.96 2.95
CA SER A 212 -18.10 2.17 3.73
C SER A 212 -16.61 2.38 3.98
N SER A 213 -15.87 1.31 4.33
CA SER A 213 -14.43 1.37 4.55
C SER A 213 -13.68 1.75 3.28
N LYS A 214 -14.01 1.14 2.14
CA LYS A 214 -13.42 1.44 0.83
C LYS A 214 -13.70 2.87 0.36
N LYS A 215 -14.85 3.43 0.74
CA LYS A 215 -15.24 4.82 0.45
C LYS A 215 -14.50 5.82 1.35
N GLU A 216 -14.32 5.49 2.63
CA GLU A 216 -13.72 6.39 3.59
C GLU A 216 -12.19 6.39 3.49
N PHE A 217 -11.59 5.21 3.32
CA PHE A 217 -10.15 5.02 3.15
C PHE A 217 -9.91 4.34 1.80
N PRO A 218 -10.00 5.04 0.67
CA PRO A 218 -9.70 4.46 -0.63
C PRO A 218 -8.19 4.22 -0.79
N LEU A 219 -7.81 3.10 -1.42
CA LEU A 219 -6.43 2.87 -1.86
C LEU A 219 -6.21 3.53 -3.23
N HIS A 220 -5.56 4.69 -3.23
CA HIS A 220 -5.14 5.38 -4.45
C HIS A 220 -3.67 5.06 -4.77
N LEU A 221 -3.40 3.85 -5.29
CA LEU A 221 -2.07 3.48 -5.77
C LEU A 221 -1.89 3.95 -7.22
N GLU A 222 -1.07 4.99 -7.39
CA GLU A 222 -0.63 5.55 -8.66
C GLU A 222 0.67 4.87 -9.12
N LEU A 223 0.70 4.42 -10.38
CA LEU A 223 1.93 3.95 -11.02
C LEU A 223 2.50 5.07 -11.86
N SER A 224 3.73 5.48 -11.56
CA SER A 224 4.44 6.53 -12.28
C SER A 224 5.60 5.91 -13.05
N PHE A 225 5.64 6.23 -14.35
CA PHE A 225 6.67 5.75 -15.26
C PHE A 225 7.38 7.00 -15.80
N ASP A 226 8.35 7.49 -15.03
CA ASP A 226 9.14 8.64 -15.47
C ASP A 226 10.17 8.20 -16.53
N HIS A 227 10.42 9.08 -17.51
CA HIS A 227 11.43 8.88 -18.53
C HIS A 227 12.82 9.33 -18.07
N SER A 228 12.89 10.10 -16.98
CA SER A 228 14.15 10.51 -16.39
C SER A 228 14.66 9.45 -15.42
N HIS A 229 15.93 9.08 -15.56
CA HIS A 229 16.59 8.12 -14.66
C HIS A 229 16.30 8.50 -13.21
N ILE A 230 15.67 7.60 -12.46
CA ILE A 230 15.48 7.77 -11.03
C ILE A 230 16.85 7.53 -10.43
N ILE A 231 17.56 8.59 -10.08
CA ILE A 231 18.78 8.46 -9.28
C ILE A 231 18.33 8.64 -7.83
N PRO A 232 17.87 7.60 -7.11
CA PRO A 232 17.76 7.76 -5.68
C PRO A 232 19.18 7.96 -5.13
N PRO A 233 19.31 8.79 -4.09
CA PRO A 233 20.60 9.09 -3.49
C PRO A 233 21.31 7.79 -3.11
N VAL A 234 22.62 7.73 -3.41
CA VAL A 234 23.47 6.68 -2.87
C VAL A 234 23.43 6.83 -1.35
N LEU A 235 22.92 5.80 -0.67
CA LEU A 235 23.08 5.64 0.76
C LEU A 235 24.58 5.57 1.04
N HIS A 236 25.20 6.72 1.29
CA HIS A 236 26.51 6.73 1.92
C HIS A 236 26.28 6.18 3.32
N PRO A 237 27.04 5.16 3.76
CA PRO A 237 27.05 4.79 5.17
C PRO A 237 27.36 6.08 5.93
N PHE A 238 26.47 6.49 6.83
CA PHE A 238 26.73 7.59 7.74
C PHE A 238 28.08 7.31 8.37
N ASP A 239 29.09 8.08 8.00
CA ASP A 239 30.39 8.00 8.62
C ASP A 239 30.21 8.55 10.02
N SER A 240 30.04 7.65 10.99
CA SER A 240 29.83 8.00 12.40
C SER A 240 31.01 8.77 13.02
N SER A 241 32.06 9.04 12.25
CA SER A 241 33.22 9.83 12.66
C SER A 241 32.99 11.35 12.69
N GLU A 242 31.87 11.88 12.16
CA GLU A 242 31.55 13.33 12.24
C GLU A 242 30.55 13.70 13.36
N ALA A 243 30.11 12.76 14.19
CA ALA A 243 29.18 13.04 15.30
C ALA A 243 29.86 13.48 16.62
N GLU A 244 31.18 13.70 16.62
CA GLU A 244 31.90 14.33 17.74
C GLU A 244 32.27 15.78 17.40
N MET A 245 31.57 16.73 18.04
CA MET A 245 32.01 18.07 18.44
C MET A 245 30.95 19.14 18.17
N ILE A 246 29.93 19.19 19.01
CA ILE A 246 29.48 20.47 19.58
C ILE A 246 29.25 20.25 21.08
N ASN A 247 30.35 20.19 21.83
CA ASN A 247 30.31 20.41 23.27
C ASN A 247 30.14 21.94 23.44
N ILE A 248 28.91 22.40 23.60
CA ILE A 248 28.65 23.79 24.00
C ILE A 248 29.03 23.87 25.47
N ASP A 249 30.26 24.32 25.71
CA ASP A 249 30.76 24.71 27.01
C ASP A 249 29.83 25.76 27.60
N SER A 250 29.15 25.40 28.68
CA SER A 250 28.23 26.26 29.41
C SER A 250 29.03 27.02 30.45
N THR A 251 29.69 28.09 30.03
CA THR A 251 30.25 29.05 30.98
C THR A 251 29.12 29.77 31.70
N GLU A 252 29.08 29.53 33.01
CA GLU A 252 28.37 30.24 34.05
C GLU A 252 28.51 31.76 33.92
N ALA A 253 27.41 32.48 34.08
CA ALA A 253 27.41 33.89 34.44
C ALA A 253 26.72 34.02 35.80
N GLU A 254 27.54 34.01 36.85
CA GLU A 254 27.22 34.66 38.12
C GLU A 254 26.93 36.14 37.85
N ILE A 255 25.78 36.64 38.30
CA ILE A 255 25.61 38.07 38.58
C ILE A 255 25.03 38.18 39.99
N GLU A 256 25.90 38.55 40.93
CA GLU A 256 25.55 39.18 42.20
C GLU A 256 25.02 40.60 41.96
N ASN A 257 23.77 40.85 42.39
CA ASN A 257 23.33 41.96 43.28
C ASN A 257 21.80 42.10 43.25
#